data_AF-A0A917S1Z8-F1
#
_entry.id   AF-A0A917S1Z8-F1
#
_cell.length_a   1.000
_cell.length_b   1.000
_cell.length_c   1.000
_cell.angle_alpha   90.00
_cell.angle_beta   90.00
_cell.angle_gamma   90.00
#
_symmetry.space_group_name_H-M   'P 1'
#
loop_
_entity.id
_entity.type
_entity.pdbx_description
1 polymer ?
#
loop_
_entity_poly.entity_id
_entity_poly.type
_entity_poly.pdbx_seq_one_letter_code
_entity_poly.pdbx_strand_id
1 'polypeptide(L)'
;MPASLADQIRQNLNHNLSSLYGEESVLIAKINKLHALLAKIDQHLSSFVDNRNKFHSLYNPRNEWDGAHRRIFDNRLNSETLADYQFYITSVHHLREDVQDQIRHLSGSLNLCRSDITSIHSSLAALKTK
;
A
#
# COMPACT_ATOMS: atom_id res chain seq x y z
N MET A 1 40.39 -34.28 3.75
CA MET A 1 39.30 -35.04 4.40
C MET A 1 37.98 -34.47 3.90
N PRO A 2 37.04 -35.26 3.37
CA PRO A 2 35.74 -34.75 2.96
C PRO A 2 34.98 -34.22 4.18
N ALA A 3 34.26 -33.11 4.01
CA ALA A 3 33.36 -32.58 5.03
C ALA A 3 32.35 -33.66 5.44
N SER A 4 32.06 -33.78 6.74
CA SER A 4 31.06 -34.75 7.20
C SER A 4 29.69 -34.43 6.59
N LEU A 5 28.82 -35.42 6.44
CA LEU A 5 27.45 -35.20 5.96
C LEU A 5 26.72 -34.12 6.80
N ALA A 6 27.01 -34.09 8.11
CA ALA A 6 26.49 -33.07 9.02
C ALA A 6 27.01 -31.66 8.67
N ASP A 7 28.29 -31.52 8.32
CA ASP A 7 28.87 -30.24 7.88
C ASP A 7 28.25 -29.75 6.57
N GLN A 8 27.99 -30.67 5.62
CA GLN A 8 27.31 -30.34 4.36
C GLN A 8 25.87 -29.86 4.60
N ILE A 9 25.11 -30.56 5.45
CA ILE A 9 23.74 -30.14 5.83
C ILE A 9 23.78 -28.76 6.50
N ARG A 10 24.72 -28.54 7.42
CA ARG A 10 24.86 -27.25 8.12
C ARG A 10 25.18 -26.10 7.17
N GLN A 11 26.09 -26.32 6.21
CA GLN A 11 26.43 -25.34 5.19
C GLN A 11 25.22 -24.99 4.31
N ASN A 12 24.47 -25.99 3.87
CA ASN A 12 23.26 -25.79 3.06
C ASN A 12 22.19 -25.00 3.83
N LEU A 13 21.93 -25.33 5.10
CA LEU A 13 20.97 -24.61 5.94
C LEU A 13 21.39 -23.15 6.17
N ASN A 14 22.68 -22.89 6.40
CA ASN A 14 23.20 -21.52 6.54
C ASN A 14 23.10 -20.71 5.23
N HIS A 15 23.32 -21.36 4.08
CA HIS A 15 23.12 -20.74 2.78
C HIS A 15 21.65 -20.35 2.57
N ASN A 16 20.72 -21.26 2.85
CA ASN A 16 19.28 -21.00 2.77
C ASN A 16 18.84 -19.88 3.71
N LEU A 17 19.36 -19.83 4.95
CA LEU A 17 19.11 -18.71 5.87
C LEU A 17 19.56 -17.36 5.29
N SER A 18 20.75 -17.32 4.70
CA SER A 18 21.29 -16.09 4.11
C SER A 18 20.39 -15.59 2.97
N SER A 19 19.89 -16.52 2.15
CA SER A 19 18.92 -16.22 1.08
C SER A 19 17.60 -15.67 1.66
N LEU A 20 17.03 -16.34 2.66
CA LEU A 20 15.77 -15.91 3.28
C LEU A 20 15.88 -14.56 3.99
N TYR A 21 17.00 -14.25 4.66
CA TYR A 21 17.22 -12.92 5.22
C TYR A 21 17.30 -11.82 4.14
N GLY A 22 17.86 -12.15 2.98
CA GLY A 22 17.84 -11.27 1.81
C GLY A 22 16.42 -11.01 1.32
N GLU A 23 15.61 -12.05 1.21
CA GLU A 23 14.20 -11.95 0.84
C GLU A 23 13.37 -11.16 1.86
N GLU A 24 13.55 -11.42 3.16
CA GLU A 24 12.90 -10.70 4.25
C GLU A 24 13.15 -9.18 4.13
N SER A 25 14.41 -8.80 3.93
CA SER A 25 14.81 -7.39 3.76
C SER A 25 14.13 -6.74 2.54
N VAL A 26 14.06 -7.45 1.41
CA VAL A 26 13.39 -6.96 0.20
C VAL A 26 11.89 -6.79 0.42
N LEU A 27 11.23 -7.74 1.09
CA LEU A 27 9.81 -7.67 1.42
C LEU A 27 9.51 -6.48 2.34
N ILE A 28 10.30 -6.29 3.40
CA ILE A 28 10.19 -5.14 4.31
C ILE A 28 10.35 -3.82 3.54
N ALA A 29 11.35 -3.73 2.66
CA ALA A 29 11.58 -2.53 1.86
C ALA A 29 10.40 -2.21 0.92
N LYS A 30 9.78 -3.24 0.31
CA LYS A 30 8.59 -3.07 -0.53
C LYS A 30 7.38 -2.60 0.28
N ILE A 31 7.12 -3.22 1.44
CA ILE A 31 6.02 -2.82 2.34
C ILE A 31 6.18 -1.37 2.78
N ASN A 32 7.39 -0.96 3.18
CA ASN A 32 7.66 0.42 3.60
C ASN A 32 7.43 1.43 2.47
N LYS A 33 7.81 1.09 1.23
CA LYS A 33 7.53 1.92 0.06
C LYS A 33 6.03 2.07 -0.20
N LEU A 34 5.25 1.00 -0.07
CA LEU A 34 3.80 1.04 -0.23
C LEU A 34 3.12 1.84 0.87
N HIS A 35 3.57 1.74 2.13
CA HIS A 35 3.07 2.61 3.21
C HIS A 35 3.35 4.09 2.93
N ALA A 36 4.55 4.43 2.42
CA ALA A 36 4.87 5.80 2.05
C ALA A 36 4.00 6.31 0.89
N LEU A 37 3.68 5.43 -0.09
CA LEU A 37 2.77 5.76 -1.18
C LEU A 37 1.34 5.98 -0.65
N LEU A 38 0.85 5.11 0.23
CA LEU A 38 -0.47 5.21 0.85
C LEU A 38 -0.64 6.54 1.60
N ALA A 39 0.38 6.95 2.36
CA ALA A 39 0.37 8.23 3.05
C ALA A 39 0.26 9.43 2.09
N LYS A 40 0.93 9.36 0.92
CA LYS A 40 0.79 10.40 -0.12
C LYS A 40 -0.62 10.41 -0.72
N ILE A 41 -1.20 9.24 -0.99
CA ILE A 41 -2.58 9.12 -1.49
C ILE A 41 -3.55 9.75 -0.48
N ASP A 42 -3.42 9.43 0.81
CA ASP A 42 -4.25 9.99 1.87
C ASP A 42 -4.11 11.52 1.98
N GLN A 43 -2.88 12.05 1.84
CA GLN A 43 -2.63 13.49 1.79
C GLN A 43 -3.32 14.15 0.59
N HIS A 44 -3.22 13.55 -0.60
CA HIS A 44 -3.87 14.05 -1.80
C HIS A 44 -5.39 14.02 -1.68
N LEU A 45 -5.97 12.93 -1.14
CA LEU A 45 -7.40 12.83 -0.87
C LEU A 45 -7.88 13.93 0.08
N SER A 46 -7.16 14.15 1.18
CA SER A 46 -7.50 15.22 2.14
C SER A 46 -7.49 16.59 1.47
N SER A 47 -6.41 16.93 0.76
CA SER A 47 -6.31 18.21 0.05
C SER A 47 -7.40 18.36 -1.00
N PHE A 48 -7.80 17.27 -1.66
CA PHE A 48 -8.82 17.28 -2.70
C PHE A 48 -10.22 17.50 -2.11
N VAL A 49 -10.54 16.82 -1.01
CA VAL A 49 -11.80 17.01 -0.26
C VAL A 49 -11.90 18.45 0.27
N ASP A 50 -10.80 19.01 0.79
CA ASP A 50 -10.75 20.39 1.25
C ASP A 50 -11.01 21.38 0.10
N ASN A 51 -10.40 21.15 -1.07
CA ASN A 51 -10.62 21.98 -2.25
C ASN A 51 -12.06 21.88 -2.75
N ARG A 52 -12.66 20.68 -2.74
CA ARG A 52 -14.09 20.49 -3.06
C ARG A 52 -14.98 21.30 -2.12
N ASN A 53 -14.71 21.24 -0.81
CA ASN A 53 -15.49 21.96 0.19
C ASN A 53 -15.32 23.48 0.05
N LYS A 54 -14.09 23.96 -0.21
CA LYS A 54 -13.83 25.38 -0.52
C LYS A 54 -14.57 25.84 -1.77
N PHE A 55 -14.51 25.06 -2.84
CA PHE A 55 -15.23 25.35 -4.08
C PHE A 55 -16.74 25.37 -3.86
N HIS A 56 -17.28 24.42 -3.09
CA HIS A 56 -18.68 24.43 -2.70
C HIS A 56 -19.05 25.65 -1.83
N SER A 57 -18.15 26.11 -0.96
CA SER A 57 -18.38 27.33 -0.16
C SER A 57 -18.32 28.63 -0.97
N LEU A 58 -17.62 28.62 -2.13
CA LEU A 58 -17.65 29.72 -3.09
C LEU A 58 -18.97 29.78 -3.88
N TYR A 59 -19.84 28.76 -3.76
CA TYR A 59 -21.23 28.83 -4.18
C TYR A 59 -21.96 29.86 -3.33
N ASN A 60 -21.85 31.12 -3.74
CA ASN A 60 -22.45 32.25 -3.07
C ASN A 60 -23.94 32.30 -3.45
N PRO A 61 -24.89 32.15 -2.51
CA PRO A 61 -26.32 32.22 -2.79
C PRO A 61 -26.80 33.67 -3.02
N ARG A 62 -25.92 34.60 -3.42
CA ARG A 62 -26.31 35.98 -3.67
C ARG A 62 -27.08 36.04 -4.97
N ASN A 63 -28.26 36.65 -4.87
CA ASN A 63 -29.30 36.83 -5.88
C ASN A 63 -28.87 37.67 -7.10
N GLU A 64 -27.61 37.60 -7.52
CA GLU A 64 -27.03 38.33 -8.65
C GLU A 64 -27.12 37.54 -9.96
N TRP A 65 -27.36 36.22 -9.87
CA TRP A 65 -27.53 35.33 -11.02
C TRP A 65 -28.98 34.81 -11.04
N ASP A 66 -29.78 35.29 -11.98
CA ASP A 66 -31.18 34.91 -12.17
C ASP A 66 -31.46 34.31 -13.55
N GLY A 67 -32.60 33.63 -13.66
CA GLY A 67 -33.08 33.04 -14.92
C GLY A 67 -32.14 31.99 -15.56
N ALA A 68 -31.87 32.15 -16.85
CA ALA A 68 -31.19 31.15 -17.66
C ALA A 68 -29.70 30.95 -17.29
N HIS A 69 -29.02 32.00 -16.82
CA HIS A 69 -27.58 31.94 -16.52
C HIS A 69 -27.30 31.14 -15.26
N ARG A 70 -28.11 31.31 -14.21
CA ARG A 70 -28.06 30.45 -13.02
C ARG A 70 -28.33 28.99 -13.38
N ARG A 71 -29.35 28.72 -14.21
CA ARG A 71 -29.67 27.35 -14.61
C ARG A 71 -28.56 26.68 -15.42
N ILE A 72 -27.89 27.41 -16.32
CA ILE A 72 -26.74 26.90 -17.09
C ILE A 72 -25.56 26.61 -16.16
N PHE A 73 -25.28 27.53 -15.22
CA PHE A 73 -24.22 27.35 -14.23
C PHE A 73 -24.51 26.16 -13.31
N ASP A 74 -25.69 26.10 -12.69
CA ASP A 74 -26.09 25.00 -11.80
C ASP A 74 -26.06 23.65 -12.53
N ASN A 75 -26.48 23.61 -13.81
CA ASN A 75 -26.35 22.41 -14.62
C ASN A 75 -24.89 22.03 -14.82
N ARG A 76 -24.02 22.91 -15.36
CA ARG A 76 -22.60 22.57 -15.58
C ARG A 76 -21.86 22.21 -14.29
N LEU A 77 -22.15 22.93 -13.22
CA LEU A 77 -21.59 22.68 -11.90
C LEU A 77 -21.95 21.27 -11.40
N ASN A 78 -23.24 20.93 -11.45
CA ASN A 78 -23.71 19.63 -10.93
C ASN A 78 -23.40 18.46 -11.88
N SER A 79 -23.62 18.63 -13.20
CA SER A 79 -23.57 17.53 -14.16
C SER A 79 -22.17 17.25 -14.70
N GLU A 80 -21.29 18.24 -14.76
CA GLU A 80 -19.94 18.08 -15.31
C GLU A 80 -18.93 18.14 -14.16
N THR A 81 -18.93 19.24 -13.40
CA THR A 81 -17.87 19.49 -12.42
C THR A 81 -17.96 18.55 -11.21
N LEU A 82 -19.11 18.49 -10.52
CA LEU A 82 -19.27 17.63 -9.34
C LEU A 82 -19.26 16.13 -9.68
N ALA A 83 -19.74 15.75 -10.87
CA ALA A 83 -19.70 14.37 -11.35
C ALA A 83 -18.25 13.91 -11.60
N ASP A 84 -17.45 14.71 -12.30
CA ASP A 84 -16.02 14.43 -12.53
C ASP A 84 -15.24 14.37 -11.20
N TYR A 85 -15.59 15.26 -10.26
CA TYR A 85 -15.04 15.23 -8.89
C TYR A 85 -15.33 13.92 -8.17
N GLN A 86 -16.57 13.44 -8.25
CA GLN A 86 -16.98 12.19 -7.60
C GLN A 86 -16.30 10.97 -8.25
N PHE A 87 -16.19 10.96 -9.58
CA PHE A 87 -15.48 9.92 -10.30
C PHE A 87 -14.02 9.85 -9.86
N TYR A 88 -13.31 10.99 -9.84
CA TYR A 88 -11.91 11.05 -9.42
C TYR A 88 -11.69 10.57 -7.98
N ILE A 89 -12.52 11.02 -7.03
CA ILE A 89 -12.47 10.56 -5.63
C ILE A 89 -12.62 9.04 -5.55
N THR A 90 -13.57 8.49 -6.30
CA THR A 90 -13.83 7.04 -6.32
C THR A 90 -12.62 6.28 -6.89
N SER A 91 -12.03 6.77 -7.99
CA SER A 91 -10.82 6.15 -8.56
C SER A 91 -9.64 6.18 -7.60
N VAL A 92 -9.45 7.28 -6.86
CA VAL A 92 -8.36 7.38 -5.87
C VAL A 92 -8.62 6.48 -4.66
N HIS A 93 -9.88 6.31 -4.22
CA HIS A 93 -10.23 5.34 -3.20
C HIS A 93 -9.95 3.89 -3.63
N HIS A 94 -10.26 3.51 -4.87
CA HIS A 94 -9.90 2.19 -5.39
C HIS A 94 -8.39 1.98 -5.42
N LEU A 95 -7.62 2.97 -5.90
CA LEU A 95 -6.16 2.89 -5.87
C LEU A 95 -5.62 2.71 -4.43
N ARG A 96 -6.23 3.39 -3.46
CA ARG A 96 -5.90 3.26 -2.05
C ARG A 96 -6.15 1.83 -1.54
N GLU A 97 -7.29 1.25 -1.88
CA GLU A 97 -7.64 -0.14 -1.53
C GLU A 97 -6.67 -1.14 -2.16
N ASP A 98 -6.36 -0.98 -3.46
CA ASP A 98 -5.39 -1.83 -4.16
C ASP A 98 -4.00 -1.81 -3.49
N VAL A 99 -3.53 -0.63 -3.07
CA VAL A 99 -2.25 -0.50 -2.34
C VAL A 99 -2.33 -1.18 -0.97
N GLN A 100 -3.44 -1.07 -0.26
CA GLN A 100 -3.65 -1.76 1.02
C GLN A 100 -3.66 -3.28 0.85
N ASP A 101 -4.29 -3.79 -0.20
CA ASP A 101 -4.30 -5.23 -0.49
C ASP A 101 -2.91 -5.75 -0.84
N GLN A 102 -2.13 -5.00 -1.64
CA GLN A 102 -0.73 -5.35 -1.90
C GLN A 102 0.11 -5.40 -0.61
N ILE A 103 -0.10 -4.46 0.31
CA ILE A 103 0.58 -4.47 1.63
C ILE A 103 0.20 -5.74 2.41
N ARG A 104 -1.10 -6.12 2.44
CA ARG A 104 -1.56 -7.33 3.14
C ARG A 104 -0.94 -8.59 2.53
N HIS A 105 -0.94 -8.71 1.21
CA HIS A 105 -0.33 -9.83 0.51
C HIS A 105 1.17 -9.96 0.81
N LEU A 106 1.93 -8.86 0.68
CA LEU A 106 3.36 -8.87 0.96
C LEU A 106 3.67 -9.15 2.44
N SER A 107 2.83 -8.67 3.36
CA SER A 107 2.96 -8.97 4.79
C SER A 107 2.71 -10.46 5.08
N GLY A 108 1.77 -11.08 4.35
CA GLY A 108 1.58 -12.53 4.37
C GLY A 108 2.83 -13.29 3.93
N SER A 109 3.43 -12.91 2.79
CA SER A 109 4.69 -13.49 2.31
C SER A 109 5.84 -13.29 3.29
N LEU A 110 5.93 -12.12 3.93
CA LEU A 110 6.93 -11.84 4.96
C LEU A 110 6.80 -12.78 6.16
N ASN A 111 5.56 -13.03 6.61
CA ASN A 111 5.31 -13.94 7.72
C ASN A 111 5.68 -15.39 7.37
N LEU A 112 5.41 -15.85 6.15
CA LEU A 112 5.85 -17.16 5.67
C LEU A 112 7.38 -17.26 5.65
N CYS A 113 8.07 -16.26 5.08
CA CYS A 113 9.53 -16.18 5.06
C CYS A 113 10.13 -16.26 6.48
N ARG A 114 9.55 -15.54 7.45
CA ARG A 114 9.96 -15.58 8.86
C ARG A 114 9.73 -16.93 9.52
N SER A 115 8.65 -17.61 9.16
CA SER A 115 8.37 -18.97 9.61
C SER A 115 9.44 -19.94 9.10
N ASP A 116 9.83 -19.83 7.83
CA ASP A 116 10.88 -20.66 7.23
C ASP A 116 12.25 -20.42 7.90
N ILE A 117 12.60 -19.14 8.16
CA ILE A 117 13.80 -18.77 8.93
C ILE A 117 13.80 -19.46 10.30
N THR A 118 12.68 -19.41 11.02
CA THR A 118 12.53 -20.02 12.35
C THR A 118 12.66 -21.56 12.29
N SER A 119 12.09 -22.17 11.25
CA SER A 119 12.18 -23.61 11.00
C SER A 119 13.62 -24.06 10.73
N ILE A 120 14.37 -23.32 9.92
CA ILE A 120 15.79 -23.62 9.65
C ILE A 120 16.64 -23.45 10.91
N HIS A 121 16.41 -22.39 11.70
CA HIS A 121 17.09 -22.21 12.99
C HIS A 121 16.86 -23.39 13.93
N SER A 122 15.63 -23.88 14.01
CA SER A 122 15.29 -25.06 14.82
C SER A 122 16.02 -26.31 14.33
N SER A 123 16.10 -26.50 13.00
CA SER A 123 16.83 -27.61 12.38
C SER A 123 18.34 -27.54 12.66
N LEU A 124 18.93 -26.34 12.59
CA LEU A 124 20.34 -26.10 12.95
C LEU A 124 20.63 -26.35 14.42
N ALA A 125 19.71 -25.98 15.32
CA ALA A 125 19.85 -26.25 16.74
C ALA A 125 19.82 -27.76 17.03
N ALA A 126 18.91 -28.51 16.41
CA ALA A 126 18.82 -29.96 16.54
C ALA A 126 20.09 -30.70 16.05
N LEU A 127 20.77 -30.14 15.04
CA LEU A 127 22.05 -30.64 14.54
C LEU A 127 23.24 -30.39 15.50
N LYS A 128 23.15 -29.40 16.40
CA LYS A 128 24.19 -29.15 17.42
C LYS A 128 24.06 -30.04 18.65
N THR A 129 22.88 -30.61 18.88
CA THR A 129 22.56 -31.45 20.04
C THR A 129 22.81 -32.95 19.82
N LYS A 130 23.29 -33.35 18.63
CA LYS A 130 23.66 -34.73 18.28
C LYS A 130 25.15 -34.79 17.97
#